data_AF-A0A086AWA5-F1
#
_entry.id   AF-A0A086AWA5-F1
#
_cell.length_a   1.000
_cell.length_b   1.000
_cell.length_c   1.000
_cell.angle_alpha   90.00
_cell.angle_beta   90.00
_cell.angle_gamma   90.00
#
_symmetry.space_group_name_H-M   'P 1'
#
loop_
_entity.id
_entity.type
_entity.pdbx_description
1 polymer ?
#
loop_
_entity_poly.entity_id
_entity_poly.type
_entity_poly.pdbx_seq_one_letter_code
_entity_poly.pdbx_strand_id
1 'polypeptide(L)'
;MDINYMNILINEHYTNFEQLKKLIISMNITSGMDKNFCAHLAEKMLQQLEKGADMQKIQNIIESELCVGYGLYRNEFNSEKITNEIMYWWESN
;
A
#
# COMPACT_ATOMS: atom_id res chain seq x y z
N MET A 1 -11.04 -5.58 -26.87
CA MET A 1 -9.95 -5.21 -25.94
C MET A 1 -8.74 -6.00 -26.39
N ASP A 2 -7.64 -5.34 -26.74
CA ASP A 2 -6.44 -5.97 -27.30
C ASP A 2 -5.68 -6.74 -26.21
N ILE A 3 -5.23 -7.96 -26.51
CA ILE A 3 -4.43 -8.79 -25.60
C ILE A 3 -3.14 -8.04 -25.19
N ASN A 4 -2.55 -7.27 -26.11
CA ASN A 4 -1.36 -6.47 -25.81
C ASN A 4 -1.65 -5.38 -24.77
N TYR A 5 -2.83 -4.75 -24.85
CA TYR A 5 -3.24 -3.73 -23.89
C TYR A 5 -3.45 -4.32 -22.48
N MET A 6 -4.11 -5.48 -22.39
CA MET A 6 -4.26 -6.17 -21.11
C MET A 6 -2.92 -6.57 -20.50
N ASN A 7 -1.97 -7.05 -21.31
CA ASN A 7 -0.64 -7.41 -20.84
C ASN A 7 0.14 -6.19 -20.31
N ILE A 8 -0.01 -5.02 -20.94
CA ILE A 8 0.59 -3.77 -20.46
C ILE A 8 0.05 -3.43 -19.07
N LEU A 9 -1.28 -3.40 -18.90
CA LEU A 9 -1.90 -3.08 -17.61
C LEU A 9 -1.49 -4.06 -16.50
N ILE A 10 -1.42 -5.36 -16.81
CA ILE A 10 -0.98 -6.39 -15.85
C ILE A 10 0.48 -6.15 -15.44
N ASN A 11 1.35 -5.82 -16.39
CA ASN A 11 2.76 -5.57 -16.11
C ASN A 11 2.97 -4.28 -15.31
N GLU A 12 2.21 -3.22 -15.61
CA GLU A 12 2.21 -1.96 -14.85
C GLU A 12 1.75 -2.22 -13.40
N HIS A 13 0.62 -2.89 -13.23
CA HIS A 13 0.11 -3.27 -11.91
C HIS A 13 1.14 -4.08 -11.10
N TYR A 14 1.72 -5.12 -11.71
CA TYR A 14 2.73 -5.95 -11.04
C TYR A 14 3.98 -5.15 -10.65
N THR A 15 4.42 -4.24 -11.52
CA THR A 15 5.57 -3.36 -11.25
C THR A 15 5.27 -2.43 -10.07
N ASN A 16 4.12 -1.79 -10.08
CA ASN A 16 3.67 -0.88 -9.02
C ASN A 16 3.51 -1.63 -7.69
N PHE A 17 2.96 -2.85 -7.72
CA PHE A 17 2.84 -3.71 -6.55
C PHE A 17 4.21 -4.02 -5.93
N GLU A 18 5.18 -4.45 -6.74
CA GLU A 18 6.52 -4.77 -6.25
C GLU A 18 7.25 -3.56 -5.66
N GLN A 19 7.06 -2.37 -6.25
CA GLN A 19 7.62 -1.13 -5.73
C GLN A 19 6.96 -0.71 -4.41
N LEU A 20 5.62 -0.70 -4.36
CA LEU A 20 4.88 -0.33 -3.15
C LEU A 20 5.16 -1.29 -1.99
N LYS A 21 5.25 -2.59 -2.26
CA LYS A 21 5.65 -3.59 -1.26
C LYS A 21 7.03 -3.28 -0.69
N LYS A 22 8.02 -2.95 -1.53
CA LYS A 22 9.36 -2.56 -1.08
C LYS A 22 9.33 -1.29 -0.25
N LEU A 23 8.54 -0.30 -0.66
CA LEU A 23 8.36 0.94 0.09
C LEU A 23 7.82 0.63 1.50
N ILE A 24 6.71 -0.09 1.61
CA ILE A 24 6.09 -0.46 2.89
C ILE A 24 7.06 -1.23 3.80
N ILE A 25 7.81 -2.19 3.24
CA ILE A 25 8.84 -2.91 4.01
C ILE A 25 9.92 -1.94 4.52
N SER A 26 10.37 -1.00 3.69
CA SER A 26 11.41 -0.04 4.05
C SER A 26 10.99 0.98 5.10
N MET A 27 9.69 1.27 5.21
CA MET A 27 9.14 2.12 6.27
C MET A 27 9.38 1.54 7.67
N ASN A 28 9.57 0.22 7.78
CA ASN A 28 9.80 -0.49 9.04
C ASN A 28 8.76 -0.11 10.11
N ILE A 29 7.48 -0.16 9.73
CA ILE A 29 6.32 0.29 10.53
C ILE A 29 6.36 -0.31 11.95
N THR A 30 6.67 -1.60 12.06
CA THR A 30 7.04 -2.24 13.32
C THR A 30 8.18 -3.22 13.10
N SER A 31 8.97 -3.47 14.15
CA SER A 31 10.11 -4.38 14.09
C SER A 31 9.66 -5.79 13.73
N GLY A 32 10.20 -6.34 12.65
CA GLY A 32 9.90 -7.72 12.26
C GLY A 32 8.50 -7.91 11.66
N MET A 33 7.89 -6.86 11.10
CA MET A 33 6.62 -6.98 10.39
C MET A 33 6.66 -8.10 9.35
N ASP A 34 5.64 -8.97 9.36
CA ASP A 34 5.55 -10.09 8.44
C ASP A 34 5.50 -9.62 6.97
N LYS A 35 6.34 -10.23 6.12
CA LYS A 35 6.46 -9.83 4.72
C LYS A 35 5.21 -10.14 3.91
N ASN A 36 4.44 -11.16 4.27
CA ASN A 36 3.18 -11.47 3.59
C ASN A 36 2.12 -10.43 3.95
N PHE A 37 2.10 -9.97 5.21
CA PHE A 37 1.27 -8.83 5.58
C PHE A 37 1.65 -7.55 4.83
N CYS A 38 2.95 -7.25 4.69
CA CYS A 38 3.39 -6.10 3.88
C CYS A 38 2.93 -6.23 2.42
N ALA A 39 3.00 -7.42 1.83
CA ALA A 39 2.50 -7.68 0.49
C ALA A 39 0.98 -7.50 0.39
N HIS A 40 0.23 -8.03 1.36
CA HIS A 40 -1.22 -7.84 1.44
C HIS A 40 -1.62 -6.36 1.56
N LEU A 41 -0.93 -5.61 2.41
CA LEU A 41 -1.15 -4.18 2.57
C LEU A 41 -0.84 -3.44 1.26
N ALA A 42 0.27 -3.76 0.59
CA ALA A 42 0.65 -3.17 -0.69
C ALA A 42 -0.42 -3.39 -1.76
N GLU A 43 -0.89 -4.63 -1.93
CA GLU A 43 -1.95 -4.97 -2.89
C GLU A 43 -3.22 -4.17 -2.59
N LYS A 44 -3.63 -4.13 -1.31
CA LYS A 44 -4.85 -3.42 -0.90
C LYS A 44 -4.73 -1.92 -1.13
N MET A 45 -3.57 -1.32 -0.89
CA MET A 45 -3.32 0.09 -1.14
C MET A 45 -3.34 0.41 -2.63
N LEU A 46 -2.63 -0.38 -3.44
CA LEU A 46 -2.57 -0.21 -4.88
C LEU A 46 -3.97 -0.25 -5.51
N GLN A 47 -4.79 -1.24 -5.14
CA GLN A 47 -6.17 -1.34 -5.63
C GLN A 47 -7.05 -0.13 -5.28
N GLN A 48 -6.76 0.59 -4.21
CA GLN A 48 -7.51 1.80 -3.84
C GLN A 48 -6.98 3.03 -4.57
N LEU A 49 -5.66 3.14 -4.74
CA LEU A 49 -5.01 4.19 -5.52
C LEU A 49 -5.44 4.14 -6.98
N GLU A 50 -5.46 2.96 -7.60
CA GLU A 50 -5.96 2.74 -8.96
C GLU A 50 -7.45 3.12 -9.13
N LYS A 51 -8.22 3.08 -8.03
CA LYS A 51 -9.62 3.51 -7.98
C LYS A 51 -9.78 5.01 -7.67
N GLY A 52 -8.69 5.76 -7.54
CA GLY A 52 -8.71 7.19 -7.19
C GLY A 52 -9.13 7.46 -5.75
N ALA A 53 -8.78 6.59 -4.81
CA ALA A 53 -9.02 6.85 -3.39
C ALA A 53 -8.25 8.10 -2.92
N ASP A 54 -8.92 8.91 -2.11
CA ASP A 54 -8.30 10.06 -1.46
C ASP A 54 -7.44 9.67 -0.25
N MET A 55 -6.68 10.65 0.23
CA MET A 55 -5.78 10.51 1.37
C MET A 55 -6.48 9.98 2.63
N GLN A 56 -7.68 10.48 2.94
CA GLN A 56 -8.41 10.08 4.15
C GLN A 56 -8.83 8.61 4.06
N LYS A 57 -9.28 8.17 2.88
CA LYS A 57 -9.66 6.78 2.64
C LYS A 57 -8.45 5.85 2.75
N ILE A 58 -7.30 6.24 2.19
CA ILE A 58 -6.05 5.47 2.32
C ILE A 58 -5.64 5.35 3.79
N GLN A 59 -5.63 6.45 4.54
CA GLN A 59 -5.29 6.45 5.97
C GLN A 59 -6.21 5.53 6.78
N ASN A 60 -7.53 5.61 6.56
CA ASN A 60 -8.50 4.77 7.27
C ASN A 60 -8.27 3.28 7.01
N ILE A 61 -7.90 2.90 5.79
CA ILE A 61 -7.62 1.50 5.46
C ILE A 61 -6.30 1.06 6.10
N ILE A 62 -5.25 1.90 6.06
CA ILE A 62 -3.97 1.62 6.75
C ILE A 62 -4.21 1.38 8.24
N GLU A 63 -4.97 2.26 8.91
CA GLU A 63 -5.32 2.09 10.33
C GLU A 63 -6.10 0.79 10.57
N SER A 64 -7.09 0.50 9.73
CA SER A 64 -7.89 -0.72 9.85
C SER A 64 -7.03 -1.97 9.66
N GLU A 65 -6.17 -2.02 8.64
CA GLU A 65 -5.32 -3.20 8.41
C GLU A 65 -4.27 -3.37 9.50
N LEU A 66 -3.65 -2.28 9.97
CA LEU A 66 -2.65 -2.36 11.03
C LEU A 66 -3.28 -2.72 12.38
N CYS A 67 -4.45 -2.20 12.71
CA CYS A 67 -5.11 -2.52 13.98
C CYS A 67 -5.85 -3.86 13.97
N VAL A 68 -6.67 -4.12 12.94
CA VAL A 68 -7.55 -5.30 12.89
C VAL A 68 -6.87 -6.46 12.19
N GLY A 69 -6.20 -6.20 11.06
CA GLY A 69 -5.54 -7.23 10.27
C GLY A 69 -4.25 -7.74 10.90
N TYR A 70 -3.41 -6.83 11.41
CA TYR A 70 -2.12 -7.17 12.00
C TYR A 70 -2.16 -7.26 13.54
N GLY A 71 -2.98 -6.44 14.20
CA GLY A 71 -3.14 -6.45 15.66
C GLY A 71 -2.36 -5.38 16.42
N LEU A 72 -1.95 -4.28 15.76
CA LEU A 72 -1.29 -3.15 16.42
C LEU A 72 -2.28 -2.25 17.16
N TYR A 73 -1.84 -1.66 18.26
CA TYR A 73 -2.47 -0.50 18.86
C TYR A 73 -2.17 0.76 18.04
N ARG A 74 -3.11 1.72 18.01
CA ARG A 74 -2.98 2.96 17.23
C ARG A 74 -1.76 3.80 17.57
N ASN A 75 -1.19 3.64 18.76
CA ASN A 75 0.01 4.36 19.20
C ASN A 75 1.32 3.67 18.79
N GLU A 76 1.28 2.48 18.21
CA GLU A 76 2.47 1.73 17.75
C GLU A 76 2.93 2.13 16.34
N PHE A 77 2.13 2.93 15.63
CA PHE A 77 2.45 3.39 14.28
C PHE A 77 1.93 4.81 14.05
N ASN A 78 2.45 5.46 13.02
CA ASN A 78 1.99 6.78 12.59
C ASN A 78 1.26 6.65 11.24
N SER A 79 -0.07 6.56 11.29
CA SER A 79 -0.91 6.37 10.10
C SER A 79 -0.79 7.52 9.10
N GLU A 80 -0.69 8.75 9.59
CA GLU A 80 -0.53 9.95 8.77
C GLU A 80 0.79 9.91 7.98
N LYS A 81 1.90 9.59 8.66
CA LYS A 81 3.22 9.46 8.01
C LYS A 81 3.20 8.38 6.93
N ILE A 82 2.67 7.19 7.24
CA ILE A 82 2.59 6.08 6.28
C ILE A 82 1.74 6.48 5.06
N THR A 83 0.61 7.13 5.30
CA THR A 83 -0.28 7.63 4.25
C THR A 83 0.43 8.64 3.35
N ASN A 84 1.11 9.62 3.95
CA ASN A 84 1.87 10.64 3.21
C ASN A 84 2.93 10.00 2.30
N GLU A 85 3.69 9.03 2.81
CA GLU A 85 4.74 8.37 2.02
C GLU A 85 4.15 7.55 0.86
N ILE A 86 3.03 6.86 1.07
CA ILE A 86 2.34 6.10 0.01
C ILE A 86 1.75 7.04 -1.04
N MET A 87 1.07 8.11 -0.64
CA MET A 87 0.48 9.10 -1.55
C MET A 87 1.56 9.82 -2.36
N TYR A 88 2.65 10.25 -1.70
CA TYR A 88 3.79 10.87 -2.37
C TYR A 88 4.43 9.94 -3.40
N TRP A 89 4.60 8.67 -3.06
CA TRP A 89 5.11 7.66 -4.00
C TRP A 89 4.17 7.50 -5.20
N TRP A 90 2.86 7.46 -4.98
CA TRP A 90 1.87 7.32 -6.04
C TRP A 90 1.85 8.52 -7.00
N GLU A 91 1.92 9.74 -6.47
CA GLU A 91 1.93 10.97 -7.27
C GLU A 91 3.27 11.20 -8.01
N SER A 92 4.34 10.53 -7.57
CA SER A 92 5.69 10.66 -8.14
C SER A 92 6.03 9.57 -9.17
N ASN A 93 5.14 8.61 -9.41
CA ASN A 93 5.26 7.58 -10.46
C ASN A 93 4.25 7.80 -11.58
#